data_AF-A0A7Y2BGX6-F1
#
_entry.id   AF-A0A7Y2BGX6-F1
#
_cell.length_a   1.000
_cell.length_b   1.000
_cell.length_c   1.000
_cell.angle_alpha   90.00
_cell.angle_beta   90.00
_cell.angle_gamma   90.00
#
_symmetry.space_group_name_H-M   'P 1'
#
loop_
_entity.id
_entity.type
_entity.pdbx_description
1 polymer ?
#
loop_
_entity_poly.entity_id
_entity_poly.type
_entity_poly.pdbx_seq_one_letter_code
_entity_poly.pdbx_strand_id
1 'polypeptide(L)'
;MKILATDLDRTLLPNGHWEADPQAIALFNELTVEHGTFVVYVTGRNLDLTEKAIEEFGVRHPDVLCGDVGTTIRTYDEGRWTPDPGWDAHVRRVSPRWDAATIRDAVAKIDGLREQESEHQNPFKQSYYVEHERREAVLSEVDERIKGKFDEVIVYSFDSRHGKGLLDFLPASATKQTALEYVAEAHGCPKREV
;
A
#
# COMPACT_ATOMS: atom_id res chain seq x y z
N MET A 1 17.42 15.70 -7.34
CA MET A 1 15.94 15.81 -7.44
C MET A 1 15.40 15.57 -6.04
N LYS A 2 14.43 16.37 -5.56
CA LYS A 2 13.84 16.17 -4.23
C LYS A 2 12.54 15.39 -4.39
N ILE A 3 12.39 14.31 -3.63
CA ILE A 3 11.17 13.51 -3.59
C ILE A 3 10.43 13.88 -2.30
N LEU A 4 9.11 14.06 -2.38
CA LEU A 4 8.23 14.11 -1.22
C LEU A 4 7.35 12.87 -1.24
N ALA A 5 7.68 11.90 -0.38
CA ALA A 5 6.86 10.71 -0.19
C ALA A 5 5.88 10.90 0.96
N THR A 6 4.63 10.51 0.78
CA THR A 6 3.61 10.63 1.82
C THR A 6 2.68 9.44 1.83
N ASP A 7 2.36 8.96 3.03
CA ASP A 7 1.17 8.13 3.20
C ASP A 7 -0.08 9.00 3.01
N LEU A 8 -1.20 8.38 2.64
CA LEU A 8 -2.46 9.08 2.41
C LEU A 8 -3.30 9.07 3.68
N ASP A 9 -3.78 7.89 4.07
CA ASP A 9 -4.76 7.74 5.12
C ASP A 9 -4.20 8.19 6.48
N ARG A 10 -4.89 9.15 7.10
CA ARG A 10 -4.54 9.73 8.40
C ARG A 10 -3.15 10.39 8.44
N THR A 11 -2.59 10.73 7.28
CA THR A 11 -1.34 11.49 7.14
C THR A 11 -1.58 12.73 6.30
N LEU A 12 -1.76 12.58 4.98
CA LEU A 12 -2.13 13.69 4.10
C LEU A 12 -3.63 13.93 4.09
N LEU A 13 -4.42 12.86 4.02
CA LEU A 13 -5.87 12.95 3.90
C LEU A 13 -6.49 13.22 5.27
N PRO A 14 -7.44 14.17 5.37
CA PRO A 14 -8.14 14.53 6.60
C PRO A 14 -9.23 13.51 6.95
N ASN A 15 -8.86 12.24 6.97
CA ASN A 15 -9.77 11.11 7.12
C ASN A 15 -9.51 10.35 8.45
N GLY A 16 -8.84 11.01 9.39
CA GLY A 16 -8.68 10.57 10.77
C GLY A 16 -9.80 11.07 11.70
N HIS A 17 -9.56 10.97 13.00
CA HIS A 17 -10.43 11.50 14.06
C HIS A 17 -10.05 12.93 14.48
N TRP A 18 -8.91 13.44 13.99
CA TRP A 18 -8.43 14.78 14.28
C TRP A 18 -9.14 15.80 13.39
N GLU A 19 -9.33 17.01 13.94
CA GLU A 19 -9.82 18.15 13.16
C GLU A 19 -8.84 18.48 12.04
N ALA A 20 -9.38 18.66 10.84
CA ALA A 20 -8.61 18.97 9.65
C ALA A 20 -8.32 20.48 9.57
N ASP A 21 -7.09 20.84 9.22
CA ASP A 21 -6.82 22.20 8.76
C ASP A 21 -7.46 22.38 7.37
N PRO A 22 -8.43 23.31 7.22
CA PRO A 22 -9.14 23.50 5.96
C PRO A 22 -8.24 23.97 4.81
N GLN A 23 -7.02 24.46 5.09
CA GLN A 23 -6.08 24.94 4.07
C GLN A 23 -5.01 23.91 3.70
N ALA A 24 -4.83 22.84 4.48
CA ALA A 24 -3.69 21.93 4.32
C ALA A 24 -3.60 21.29 2.92
N ILE A 25 -4.71 20.79 2.37
CA ILE A 25 -4.71 20.18 1.04
C ILE A 25 -4.45 21.23 -0.06
N ALA A 26 -5.06 22.40 0.04
CA ALA A 26 -4.85 23.49 -0.91
C ALA A 26 -3.39 23.94 -0.93
N LEU A 27 -2.79 24.15 0.25
CA LEU A 27 -1.39 24.51 0.39
C LEU A 27 -0.45 23.39 -0.08
N PHE A 28 -0.75 22.13 0.22
CA PHE A 28 0.03 20.99 -0.28
C PHE A 28 0.06 20.98 -1.82
N ASN A 29 -1.10 21.15 -2.45
CA ASN A 29 -1.21 21.20 -3.90
C ASN A 29 -0.43 22.38 -4.49
N GLU A 30 -0.62 23.58 -3.94
CA GLU A 30 0.03 24.81 -4.40
C GLU A 30 1.55 24.72 -4.28
N LEU A 31 2.07 24.41 -3.09
CA LEU A 31 3.50 24.41 -2.81
C LEU A 31 4.24 23.30 -3.57
N THR A 32 3.64 22.12 -3.73
CA THR A 32 4.28 21.04 -4.50
C THR A 32 4.37 21.37 -5.98
N VAL A 33 3.36 22.05 -6.56
CA VAL A 33 3.40 22.54 -7.94
C VAL A 33 4.42 23.67 -8.09
N GLU A 34 4.35 24.69 -7.23
CA GLU A 34 5.23 25.88 -7.29
C GLU A 34 6.71 25.50 -7.24
N HIS A 35 7.06 24.54 -6.39
CA HIS A 35 8.44 24.08 -6.25
C HIS A 35 8.84 22.96 -7.21
N GLY A 36 7.95 22.52 -8.10
CA GLY A 36 8.21 21.36 -8.98
C GLY A 36 8.60 20.12 -8.19
N THR A 37 7.98 19.91 -7.03
CA THR A 37 8.27 18.79 -6.13
C THR A 37 7.76 17.50 -6.76
N PHE A 38 8.61 16.47 -6.79
CA PHE A 38 8.21 15.14 -7.22
C PHE A 38 7.51 14.41 -6.07
N VAL A 39 6.20 14.22 -6.21
CA VAL A 39 5.33 13.67 -5.17
C VAL A 39 5.11 12.18 -5.39
N VAL A 40 5.33 11.40 -4.34
CA VAL A 40 5.06 9.95 -4.34
C VAL A 40 4.02 9.64 -3.27
N TYR A 41 2.89 9.09 -3.68
CA TYR A 41 1.90 8.55 -2.73
C TYR A 41 2.25 7.11 -2.39
N VAL A 42 2.35 6.81 -1.10
CA VAL A 42 2.70 5.47 -0.59
C VAL A 42 1.59 4.95 0.32
N THR A 43 0.61 4.26 -0.28
CA THR A 43 -0.68 3.97 0.36
C THR A 43 -1.04 2.48 0.35
N GLY A 44 -1.93 2.08 1.26
CA GLY A 44 -2.58 0.77 1.23
C GLY A 44 -3.70 0.67 0.19
N ARG A 45 -4.21 1.80 -0.30
CA ARG A 45 -5.26 1.90 -1.31
C ARG A 45 -4.82 1.30 -2.64
N ASN A 46 -5.75 0.66 -3.34
CA ASN A 46 -5.59 0.34 -4.75
C ASN A 46 -5.79 1.61 -5.60
N LEU A 47 -5.64 1.50 -6.92
CA LEU A 47 -5.77 2.65 -7.84
C LEU A 47 -7.15 3.32 -7.73
N ASP A 48 -8.23 2.54 -7.78
CA ASP A 48 -9.59 3.07 -7.77
C ASP A 48 -9.92 3.81 -6.47
N LEU A 49 -9.48 3.28 -5.32
CA LEU A 49 -9.63 3.94 -4.02
C LEU A 49 -8.74 5.18 -3.88
N THR A 50 -7.63 5.23 -4.61
CA THR A 50 -6.75 6.40 -4.65
C THR A 50 -7.39 7.50 -5.50
N GLU A 51 -7.91 7.18 -6.68
CA GLU A 51 -8.65 8.14 -7.52
C GLU A 51 -9.87 8.72 -6.81
N LYS A 52 -10.68 7.87 -6.15
CA LYS A 52 -11.81 8.34 -5.34
C LYS A 52 -11.37 9.31 -4.23
N ALA A 53 -10.24 9.04 -3.58
CA ALA A 53 -9.72 9.95 -2.55
C ALA A 53 -9.19 11.26 -3.15
N ILE A 54 -8.52 11.20 -4.29
CA ILE A 54 -8.08 12.38 -5.03
C ILE A 54 -9.28 13.28 -5.36
N GLU A 55 -10.36 12.69 -5.88
CA GLU A 55 -11.60 13.41 -6.19
C GLU A 55 -12.30 13.94 -4.92
N GLU A 56 -12.46 13.10 -3.89
CA GLU A 56 -13.16 13.44 -2.65
C GLU A 56 -12.47 14.58 -1.88
N PHE A 57 -11.15 14.49 -1.73
CA PHE A 57 -10.38 15.44 -0.91
C PHE A 57 -9.79 16.60 -1.72
N GLY A 58 -9.87 16.56 -3.05
CA GLY A 58 -9.29 17.58 -3.92
C GLY A 58 -7.77 17.67 -3.83
N VAL A 59 -7.09 16.61 -3.41
CA VAL A 59 -5.63 16.54 -3.40
C VAL A 59 -5.14 16.29 -4.83
N ARG A 60 -4.03 16.91 -5.24
CA ARG A 60 -3.49 16.72 -6.60
C ARG A 60 -3.12 15.26 -6.86
N HIS A 61 -3.07 14.87 -8.13
CA HIS A 61 -2.40 13.63 -8.53
C HIS A 61 -0.90 13.69 -8.17
N PRO A 62 -0.32 12.58 -7.69
CA PRO A 62 1.12 12.46 -7.48
C PRO A 62 1.81 12.18 -8.82
N ASP A 63 3.14 12.24 -8.86
CA ASP A 63 3.90 11.78 -10.01
C ASP A 63 3.98 10.23 -10.03
N VAL A 64 4.03 9.62 -8.85
CA VAL A 64 4.06 8.15 -8.67
C VAL A 64 3.11 7.71 -7.56
N LEU A 65 2.41 6.60 -7.80
CA LEU A 65 1.62 5.88 -6.81
C LEU A 65 2.28 4.54 -6.51
N CYS A 66 2.79 4.40 -5.28
CA CYS A 66 3.06 3.12 -4.63
C CYS A 66 1.77 2.68 -3.92
N GLY A 67 0.94 1.92 -4.63
CA GLY A 67 -0.37 1.46 -4.15
C GLY A 67 -0.31 0.06 -3.53
N ASP A 68 -1.45 -0.42 -3.06
CA ASP A 68 -1.62 -1.80 -2.57
C ASP A 68 -0.55 -2.21 -1.55
N VAL A 69 -0.27 -1.32 -0.58
CA VAL A 69 0.74 -1.53 0.48
C VAL A 69 2.18 -1.66 -0.08
N GLY A 70 2.42 -1.11 -1.27
CA GLY A 70 3.70 -1.16 -1.98
C GLY A 70 3.84 -2.32 -2.96
N THR A 71 2.77 -3.07 -3.23
CA THR A 71 2.81 -4.19 -4.19
C THR A 71 2.56 -3.77 -5.62
N THR A 72 2.13 -2.52 -5.84
CA THR A 72 1.98 -1.95 -7.18
C THR A 72 2.64 -0.58 -7.26
N ILE A 73 3.25 -0.28 -8.41
CA ILE A 73 3.82 1.03 -8.73
C ILE A 73 3.22 1.51 -10.06
N ARG A 74 2.77 2.77 -10.08
CA ARG A 74 2.25 3.42 -11.29
C ARG A 74 2.77 4.85 -11.40
N THR A 75 3.10 5.28 -12.60
CA THR A 75 3.40 6.68 -12.91
C THR A 75 2.16 7.38 -13.42
N TYR A 76 1.95 8.64 -13.04
CA TYR A 76 0.91 9.49 -13.58
C TYR A 76 1.52 10.51 -14.54
N ASP A 77 1.07 10.49 -15.79
CA ASP A 77 1.50 11.47 -16.79
C ASP A 77 0.37 11.77 -17.78
N GLU A 78 0.23 13.03 -18.17
CA GLU A 78 -0.82 13.52 -19.09
C GLU A 78 -2.24 12.99 -18.79
N GLY A 79 -2.60 12.88 -17.51
CA GLY A 79 -3.92 12.40 -17.11
C GLY A 79 -4.10 10.87 -17.16
N ARG A 80 -3.02 10.10 -17.31
CA ARG A 80 -3.05 8.64 -17.45
C ARG A 80 -2.12 7.95 -16.46
N TRP A 81 -2.60 6.83 -15.94
CA TRP A 81 -1.79 5.91 -15.15
C TRP A 81 -1.11 4.87 -16.02
N THR A 82 0.19 4.68 -15.82
CA THR A 82 0.96 3.62 -16.45
C THR A 82 1.57 2.72 -15.38
N PRO A 83 1.32 1.39 -15.40
CA PRO A 83 1.98 0.47 -14.46
C PRO A 83 3.48 0.37 -14.74
N ASP A 84 4.27 0.14 -13.69
CA ASP A 84 5.70 -0.14 -13.81
C ASP A 84 5.95 -1.67 -13.91
N PRO A 85 6.19 -2.23 -15.10
CA PRO A 85 6.49 -3.65 -15.27
C PRO A 85 7.86 -4.06 -14.70
N GLY A 86 8.77 -3.10 -14.52
CA GLY A 86 10.08 -3.32 -13.90
C GLY A 86 9.95 -3.66 -12.42
N TRP A 87 8.99 -3.03 -11.72
CA TRP A 87 8.67 -3.38 -10.33
C TRP A 87 8.16 -4.81 -10.20
N ASP A 88 7.18 -5.19 -11.03
CA ASP A 88 6.63 -6.56 -11.04
C ASP A 88 7.72 -7.61 -11.30
N ALA A 89 8.59 -7.35 -12.27
CA ALA A 89 9.72 -8.22 -12.59
C ALA A 89 10.73 -8.28 -11.43
N HIS A 90 10.98 -7.15 -10.76
CA HIS A 90 11.85 -7.09 -9.59
C HIS A 90 11.29 -7.95 -8.44
N VAL A 91 10.02 -7.79 -8.08
CA VAL A 91 9.37 -8.54 -6.99
C VAL A 91 9.41 -10.04 -7.26
N ARG A 92 9.07 -10.48 -8.49
CA ARG A 92 9.14 -11.91 -8.86
C ARG A 92 10.55 -12.49 -8.73
N ARG A 93 11.57 -11.71 -9.07
CA ARG A 93 12.98 -12.13 -9.02
C ARG A 93 13.49 -12.22 -7.58
N VAL A 94 13.07 -11.31 -6.70
CA VAL A 94 13.57 -11.22 -5.32
C VAL A 94 12.78 -12.10 -4.36
N SER A 95 11.52 -12.41 -4.66
CA SER A 95 10.66 -13.31 -3.89
C SER A 95 10.23 -14.54 -4.70
N PRO A 96 11.18 -15.43 -5.07
CA PRO A 96 10.88 -16.60 -5.90
C PRO A 96 10.01 -17.65 -5.19
N ARG A 97 9.89 -17.62 -3.85
CA ARG A 97 9.01 -18.52 -3.10
C ARG A 97 7.60 -17.95 -2.89
N TRP A 98 7.34 -16.72 -3.34
CA TRP A 98 6.00 -16.13 -3.24
C TRP A 98 5.00 -16.92 -4.08
N ASP A 99 3.97 -17.44 -3.42
CA ASP A 99 2.89 -18.19 -4.04
C ASP A 99 1.55 -17.81 -3.41
N ALA A 100 0.87 -16.86 -4.04
CA ALA A 100 -0.40 -16.37 -3.55
C ALA A 100 -1.47 -17.48 -3.46
N ALA A 101 -1.49 -18.40 -4.43
CA ALA A 101 -2.50 -19.47 -4.45
C ALA A 101 -2.30 -20.44 -3.28
N THR A 102 -1.05 -20.86 -3.03
CA THR A 102 -0.74 -21.77 -1.92
C THR A 102 -0.97 -21.10 -0.56
N ILE A 103 -0.66 -19.81 -0.41
CA ILE A 103 -0.97 -19.06 0.81
C ILE A 103 -2.49 -19.03 1.04
N ARG A 104 -3.30 -18.72 0.01
CA ARG A 104 -4.76 -18.71 0.11
C ARG A 104 -5.29 -20.03 0.64
N ASP A 105 -4.82 -21.15 0.06
CA ASP A 105 -5.26 -22.48 0.44
C ASP A 105 -4.82 -22.83 1.87
N ALA A 106 -3.62 -22.40 2.29
CA ALA A 106 -3.10 -22.61 3.64
C ALA A 106 -3.92 -21.88 4.72
N VAL A 107 -4.45 -20.69 4.42
CA VAL A 107 -5.21 -19.87 5.38
C VAL A 107 -6.74 -20.03 5.28
N ALA A 108 -7.27 -20.65 4.23
CA ALA A 108 -8.71 -20.75 3.96
C ALA A 108 -9.57 -21.37 5.08
N LYS A 109 -8.97 -22.13 6.01
CA LYS A 109 -9.67 -22.83 7.10
C LYS A 109 -9.39 -22.26 8.49
N ILE A 110 -8.76 -21.08 8.57
CA ILE A 110 -8.53 -20.40 9.84
C ILE A 110 -9.83 -19.74 10.28
N ASP A 111 -10.35 -20.17 11.43
CA ASP A 111 -11.62 -19.66 11.98
C ASP A 111 -11.45 -18.20 12.44
N GLY A 112 -12.29 -17.30 11.93
CA GLY A 112 -12.17 -15.85 12.14
C GLY A 112 -11.31 -15.10 11.12
N LEU A 113 -10.87 -15.75 10.04
CA LEU A 113 -10.20 -15.13 8.90
C LEU A 113 -11.06 -15.25 7.63
N ARG A 114 -11.38 -14.13 6.98
CA ARG A 114 -12.22 -14.11 5.77
C ARG A 114 -11.57 -13.33 4.65
N GLU A 115 -11.50 -13.91 3.45
CA GLU A 115 -10.97 -13.22 2.27
C GLU A 115 -11.77 -11.93 1.97
N GLN A 116 -11.05 -10.86 1.63
CA GLN A 116 -11.65 -9.62 1.14
C GLN A 116 -12.08 -9.76 -0.32
N GLU A 117 -12.85 -8.79 -0.79
CA GLU A 117 -13.32 -8.68 -2.17
C GLU A 117 -12.16 -8.71 -3.18
N SER A 118 -12.40 -9.19 -4.40
CA SER A 118 -11.35 -9.43 -5.41
C SER A 118 -10.55 -8.20 -5.79
N GLU A 119 -11.12 -7.00 -5.62
CA GLU A 119 -10.46 -5.71 -5.85
C GLU A 119 -9.34 -5.38 -4.85
N HIS A 120 -9.29 -6.10 -3.73
CA HIS A 120 -8.21 -6.02 -2.73
C HIS A 120 -7.12 -7.07 -2.95
N GLN A 121 -7.32 -7.99 -3.89
CA GLN A 121 -6.39 -9.06 -4.21
C GLN A 121 -5.58 -8.68 -5.47
N ASN A 122 -4.29 -8.99 -5.48
CA ASN A 122 -3.46 -8.88 -6.68
C ASN A 122 -2.36 -9.97 -6.69
N PRO A 123 -1.57 -10.13 -7.76
CA PRO A 123 -0.56 -11.18 -7.84
C PRO A 123 0.47 -11.20 -6.70
N PHE A 124 0.69 -10.06 -6.04
CA PHE A 124 1.64 -9.87 -4.94
C PHE A 124 0.98 -9.43 -3.64
N LYS A 125 -0.35 -9.50 -3.53
CA LYS A 125 -1.07 -9.12 -2.31
C LYS A 125 -2.30 -9.98 -2.12
N GLN A 126 -2.44 -10.49 -0.90
CA GLN A 126 -3.70 -11.08 -0.47
C GLN A 126 -4.20 -10.42 0.81
N SER A 127 -5.47 -10.03 0.81
CA SER A 127 -6.08 -9.27 1.89
C SER A 127 -7.24 -10.03 2.53
N TYR A 128 -7.28 -10.02 3.85
CA TYR A 128 -8.29 -10.70 4.65
C TYR A 128 -8.87 -9.77 5.72
N TYR A 129 -10.11 -10.01 6.10
CA TYR A 129 -10.72 -9.50 7.31
C TYR A 129 -10.42 -10.44 8.47
N VAL A 130 -10.09 -9.88 9.64
CA VAL A 130 -9.87 -10.59 10.89
C VAL A 130 -10.98 -10.25 11.88
N GLU A 131 -11.62 -11.25 12.44
CA GLU A 131 -12.56 -11.09 13.56
C GLU A 131 -11.81 -10.56 14.79
N HIS A 132 -12.23 -9.40 15.29
CA HIS A 132 -11.51 -8.67 16.32
C HIS A 132 -11.31 -9.50 17.61
N GLU A 133 -12.34 -10.22 18.02
CA GLU A 133 -12.35 -11.06 19.24
C GLU A 133 -11.40 -12.25 19.15
N ARG A 134 -11.09 -12.70 17.93
CA ARG A 134 -10.23 -13.86 17.65
C ARG A 134 -8.86 -13.49 17.15
N ARG A 135 -8.54 -12.20 17.08
CA ARG A 135 -7.30 -11.66 16.50
C ARG A 135 -6.06 -12.45 16.91
N GLU A 136 -5.83 -12.63 18.22
CA GLU A 136 -4.61 -13.29 18.70
C GLU A 136 -4.53 -14.77 18.27
N ALA A 137 -5.67 -15.48 18.28
CA ALA A 137 -5.73 -16.87 17.83
C ALA A 137 -5.49 -16.98 16.31
N VAL A 138 -6.11 -16.10 15.52
CA VAL A 138 -5.92 -16.02 14.07
C VAL A 138 -4.46 -15.72 13.73
N LEU A 139 -3.85 -14.71 14.37
CA LEU A 139 -2.46 -14.34 14.10
C LEU A 139 -1.48 -15.45 14.50
N SER A 140 -1.73 -16.15 15.62
CA SER A 140 -0.91 -17.30 16.02
C SER A 140 -0.99 -18.44 14.98
N GLU A 141 -2.19 -18.77 14.52
CA GLU A 141 -2.38 -19.84 13.55
C GLU A 141 -1.83 -19.48 12.16
N VAL A 142 -1.96 -18.22 11.75
CA VAL A 142 -1.31 -17.69 10.54
C VAL A 142 0.21 -17.83 10.64
N ASP A 143 0.82 -17.44 11.76
CA ASP A 143 2.26 -17.55 11.97
C ASP A 143 2.74 -19.00 11.84
N GLU A 144 2.03 -19.97 12.45
CA GLU A 144 2.37 -21.40 12.34
C GLU A 144 2.29 -21.92 10.90
N ARG A 145 1.27 -21.47 10.15
CA ARG A 145 0.98 -21.96 8.80
C ARG A 145 1.82 -21.30 7.72
N ILE A 146 2.22 -20.03 7.88
CA ILE A 146 2.77 -19.23 6.79
C ILE A 146 4.23 -18.80 7.04
N LYS A 147 4.59 -18.44 8.28
CA LYS A 147 5.82 -17.71 8.57
C LYS A 147 7.09 -18.39 8.03
N GLY A 148 7.84 -17.64 7.22
CA GLY A 148 9.12 -18.01 6.63
C GLY A 148 9.03 -18.94 5.41
N LYS A 149 7.83 -19.28 4.93
CA LYS A 149 7.65 -20.31 3.88
C LYS A 149 7.62 -19.73 2.45
N PHE A 150 7.22 -18.47 2.27
CA PHE A 150 6.84 -17.89 0.97
C PHE A 150 7.53 -16.55 0.65
N ASP A 151 8.68 -16.26 1.26
CA ASP A 151 9.34 -14.94 1.18
C ASP A 151 8.40 -13.80 1.59
N GLU A 152 7.48 -14.06 2.51
CA GLU A 152 6.38 -13.17 2.83
C GLU A 152 6.67 -12.22 4.00
N VAL A 153 5.89 -11.16 4.05
CA VAL A 153 5.62 -10.35 5.22
C VAL A 153 4.11 -10.34 5.47
N ILE A 154 3.74 -10.39 6.74
CA ILE A 154 2.35 -10.39 7.19
C ILE A 154 2.10 -9.04 7.89
N VAL A 155 1.17 -8.26 7.36
CA VAL A 155 0.86 -6.92 7.86
C VAL A 155 -0.55 -6.93 8.43
N TYR A 156 -0.66 -6.79 9.75
CA TYR A 156 -1.94 -6.57 10.41
C TYR A 156 -2.18 -5.07 10.59
N SER A 157 -3.37 -4.60 10.25
CA SER A 157 -3.83 -3.24 10.54
C SER A 157 -5.27 -3.25 11.04
N PHE A 158 -5.70 -2.12 11.61
CA PHE A 158 -7.06 -1.97 12.11
C PHE A 158 -7.71 -0.75 11.47
N ASP A 159 -8.81 -0.99 10.76
CA ASP A 159 -9.68 0.06 10.25
C ASP A 159 -10.64 0.50 11.37
N SER A 160 -10.27 1.58 12.03
CA SER A 160 -11.06 2.17 13.12
C SER A 160 -12.40 2.75 12.66
N ARG A 161 -12.59 3.04 11.36
CA ARG A 161 -13.85 3.60 10.85
C ARG A 161 -14.93 2.52 10.78
N HIS A 162 -14.56 1.33 10.32
CA HIS A 162 -15.49 0.21 10.16
C HIS A 162 -15.37 -0.86 11.25
N GLY A 163 -14.42 -0.70 12.19
CA GLY A 163 -14.18 -1.66 13.27
C GLY A 163 -13.64 -3.00 12.78
N LYS A 164 -12.91 -3.01 11.66
CA LYS A 164 -12.44 -4.24 11.00
C LYS A 164 -10.94 -4.43 11.18
N GLY A 165 -10.52 -5.63 11.60
CA GLY A 165 -9.13 -6.05 11.46
C GLY A 165 -8.84 -6.41 10.01
N LEU A 166 -7.69 -5.95 9.50
CA LEU A 166 -7.22 -6.22 8.15
C LEU A 166 -5.89 -6.96 8.24
N LEU A 167 -5.74 -8.03 7.47
CA LEU A 167 -4.51 -8.81 7.39
C LEU A 167 -4.09 -8.94 5.94
N ASP A 168 -2.91 -8.42 5.62
CA ASP A 168 -2.33 -8.47 4.29
C ASP A 168 -1.12 -9.41 4.28
N PHE A 169 -1.08 -10.30 3.30
CA PHE A 169 0.08 -11.09 2.93
C PHE A 169 0.72 -10.48 1.71
N LEU A 170 2.01 -10.17 1.79
CA LEU A 170 2.79 -9.55 0.71
C LEU A 170 4.15 -10.25 0.61
N PRO A 171 4.84 -10.22 -0.54
CA PRO A 171 6.27 -10.48 -0.58
C PRO A 171 7.01 -9.51 0.35
N ALA A 172 7.98 -9.98 1.11
CA ALA A 172 8.83 -9.14 1.96
C ALA A 172 9.62 -8.10 1.15
N SER A 173 9.82 -8.34 -0.16
CA SER A 173 10.41 -7.39 -1.09
C SER A 173 9.43 -6.31 -1.59
N ALA A 174 8.12 -6.43 -1.32
CA ALA A 174 7.07 -5.58 -1.85
C ALA A 174 6.24 -4.94 -0.72
N THR A 175 6.84 -3.93 -0.09
CA THR A 175 6.26 -3.14 1.01
C THR A 175 6.26 -1.67 0.64
N LYS A 176 5.52 -0.85 1.39
CA LYS A 176 5.56 0.62 1.27
C LYS A 176 6.99 1.16 1.23
N GLN A 177 7.85 0.65 2.11
CA GLN A 177 9.25 1.06 2.18
C GLN A 177 10.02 0.64 0.93
N THR A 178 9.99 -0.64 0.56
CA THR A 178 10.80 -1.13 -0.57
C THR A 178 10.34 -0.58 -1.91
N ALA A 179 9.03 -0.32 -2.08
CA ALA A 179 8.49 0.37 -3.25
C ALA A 179 9.03 1.81 -3.35
N LEU A 180 9.02 2.56 -2.24
CA LEU A 180 9.58 3.91 -2.23
C LEU A 180 11.09 3.92 -2.49
N GLU A 181 11.82 2.95 -1.93
CA GLU A 181 13.25 2.80 -2.18
C GLU A 181 13.55 2.52 -3.66
N TYR A 182 12.75 1.67 -4.31
CA TYR A 182 12.85 1.40 -5.74
C TYR A 182 12.59 2.65 -6.59
N VAL A 183 11.55 3.44 -6.26
CA VAL A 183 11.26 4.71 -6.93
C VAL A 183 12.41 5.70 -6.74
N ALA A 184 12.92 5.84 -5.51
CA ALA A 184 14.02 6.74 -5.23
C ALA A 184 15.28 6.38 -6.04
N GLU A 185 15.62 5.09 -6.11
CA GLU A 185 16.75 4.59 -6.91
C GLU A 185 16.55 4.87 -8.41
N ALA A 186 15.37 4.59 -8.96
CA ALA A 186 15.04 4.84 -10.36
C ALA A 186 15.18 6.33 -10.75
N HIS A 187 14.95 7.24 -9.80
CA HIS A 187 15.07 8.69 -9.98
C HIS A 187 16.42 9.26 -9.50
N GLY A 188 17.39 8.41 -9.13
CA GLY A 188 18.71 8.83 -8.67
C GLY A 188 18.69 9.67 -7.39
N CYS A 189 17.65 9.52 -6.56
CA CYS A 189 17.49 10.22 -5.29
C CYS A 189 18.08 9.39 -4.13
N PRO A 190 19.08 9.88 -3.39
CA PRO A 190 19.60 9.19 -2.22
C PRO A 190 18.51 9.04 -1.14
N LYS A 191 18.47 7.90 -0.43
CA LYS A 191 17.49 7.66 0.65
C LYS A 191 17.42 8.77 1.71
N ARG A 192 18.52 9.50 1.95
CA ARG A 192 18.57 10.63 2.90
C ARG A 192 17.91 11.92 2.39
N GLU A 193 17.47 11.95 1.14
CA GLU A 193 16.88 13.10 0.44
C GLU A 193 15.42 12.85 0.01
N VAL A 194 14.83 11.74 0.48
CA VAL A 194 13.43 11.33 0.31
C VAL A 194 12.66 11.58 1.61
#